data_AF-A0A2E1N9R1-F1
#
_entry.id   AF-A0A2E1N9R1-F1
#
_cell.length_a   1.000
_cell.length_b   1.000
_cell.length_c   1.000
_cell.angle_alpha   90.00
_cell.angle_beta   90.00
_cell.angle_gamma   90.00
#
_symmetry.space_group_name_H-M   'P 1'
#
loop_
_entity.id
_entity.type
_entity.pdbx_description
1 polymer ?
#
loop_
_entity_poly.entity_id
_entity_poly.type
_entity_poly.pdbx_seq_one_letter_code
_entity_poly.pdbx_strand_id
1 'polypeptide(L)'
;MSYGSGTFELATHYGSHMYLIVRLDSTLSEAEAKAIQDGMVINAASAQPFSAEPVNRESFDAAELSLRQKLPALVATHGAKVVYGMFTAPTDDSRGLYDFEKYTVGAALGWGGAQLRDNLYESSPNFPAEECYSATFEDPDNGAFWSFTVFDENGFMFDDVAHMSSDIAAANEDGTYTVSMGCGAAAVNNLPISNETGVFNFTVRHYIPSDRVKFDEYRLMPKMQKID
;
A
#
# COMPACT_ATOMS: atom_id res chain seq x y z
N MET A 1 -2.85 12.76 4.42
CA MET A 1 -2.54 12.41 5.84
C MET A 1 -1.86 13.58 6.56
N SER A 2 -1.68 13.51 7.89
CA SER A 2 -0.93 14.50 8.68
C SER A 2 0.34 13.87 9.24
N TYR A 3 1.42 14.65 9.39
CA TYR A 3 2.76 14.16 9.75
C TYR A 3 3.40 14.98 10.88
N GLY A 4 4.25 14.32 11.66
CA GLY A 4 5.05 14.93 12.73
C GLY A 4 4.28 15.14 14.03
N SER A 5 4.99 15.70 15.02
CA SER A 5 4.40 16.07 16.30
C SER A 5 3.56 17.34 16.17
N GLY A 6 2.41 17.39 16.85
CA GLY A 6 1.61 18.60 16.93
C GLY A 6 0.15 18.34 17.29
N THR A 7 -0.65 19.39 17.18
CA THR A 7 -2.11 19.32 17.29
C THR A 7 -2.70 19.31 15.88
N PHE A 8 -3.57 18.34 15.62
CA PHE A 8 -4.24 18.18 14.34
C PHE A 8 -5.74 18.27 14.53
N GLU A 9 -6.38 19.14 13.74
CA GLU A 9 -7.83 19.22 13.65
C GLU A 9 -8.34 18.14 12.70
N LEU A 10 -9.32 17.37 13.16
CA LEU A 10 -9.88 16.25 12.42
C LEU A 10 -11.39 16.43 12.26
N ALA A 11 -11.93 16.10 11.08
CA ALA A 11 -13.34 16.26 10.76
C ALA A 11 -13.90 15.02 10.04
N THR A 12 -15.16 14.69 10.34
CA THR A 12 -15.91 13.65 9.61
C THR A 12 -16.58 14.28 8.38
N HIS A 13 -16.69 13.52 7.28
CA HIS A 13 -17.55 13.92 6.16
C HIS A 13 -19.00 13.45 6.35
N TYR A 14 -19.17 12.34 7.06
CA TYR A 14 -20.44 11.73 7.40
C TYR A 14 -20.32 11.04 8.76
N GLY A 15 -21.43 10.97 9.50
CA GLY A 15 -21.49 10.34 10.82
C GLY A 15 -20.92 11.18 11.96
N SER A 16 -21.06 10.67 13.18
CA SER A 16 -20.66 11.34 14.43
C SER A 16 -19.35 10.83 15.04
N HIS A 17 -18.72 9.84 14.40
CA HIS A 17 -17.53 9.15 14.90
C HIS A 17 -16.47 9.02 13.80
N MET A 18 -15.22 8.84 14.20
CA MET A 18 -14.08 8.73 13.30
C MET A 18 -13.19 7.56 13.74
N TYR A 19 -12.69 6.81 12.77
CA TYR A 19 -11.56 5.91 12.97
C TYR A 19 -10.26 6.67 12.73
N LEU A 20 -9.39 6.69 13.73
CA LEU A 20 -8.06 7.29 13.63
C LEU A 20 -7.02 6.18 13.46
N ILE A 21 -6.26 6.22 12.37
CA ILE A 21 -5.10 5.36 12.15
C ILE A 21 -3.85 6.21 12.40
N VAL A 22 -3.08 5.85 13.42
CA VAL A 22 -1.77 6.46 13.67
C VAL A 22 -0.69 5.45 13.30
N ARG A 23 0.21 5.87 12.42
CA ARG A 23 1.35 5.05 11.98
C ARG A 23 2.62 5.62 12.61
N LEU A 24 3.38 4.73 13.25
CA LEU A 24 4.68 5.05 13.80
C LEU A 24 5.75 4.45 12.90
N ASP A 25 6.90 5.12 12.86
CA ASP A 25 8.05 4.68 12.08
C ASP A 25 8.57 3.33 12.60
N SER A 26 8.87 2.40 11.70
CA SER A 26 9.34 1.05 12.05
C SER A 26 10.76 1.04 12.62
N THR A 27 11.50 2.14 12.51
CA THR A 27 12.84 2.29 13.10
C THR A 27 12.81 2.62 14.59
N LEU A 28 11.65 2.99 15.14
CA LEU A 28 11.49 3.27 16.56
C LEU A 28 11.60 1.99 17.38
N SER A 29 12.29 2.07 18.52
CA SER A 29 12.20 1.03 19.54
C SER A 29 10.80 0.96 20.14
N GLU A 30 10.45 -0.19 20.73
CA GLU A 30 9.18 -0.37 21.44
C GLU A 30 8.97 0.71 22.53
N ALA A 31 10.04 1.08 23.25
CA ALA A 31 9.99 2.09 24.29
C ALA A 31 9.67 3.49 23.73
N GLU A 32 10.27 3.87 22.60
CA GLU A 32 9.99 5.15 21.93
C GLU A 32 8.57 5.18 21.37
N ALA A 33 8.15 4.11 20.69
CA ALA A 33 6.79 3.98 20.17
C ALA A 33 5.75 4.09 21.30
N LYS A 34 5.99 3.40 22.43
CA LYS A 34 5.14 3.49 23.62
C LYS A 34 5.10 4.90 24.20
N ALA A 35 6.24 5.58 24.32
CA ALA A 35 6.29 6.94 24.84
C ALA A 35 5.48 7.92 23.97
N ILE A 36 5.52 7.76 22.64
CA ILE A 36 4.70 8.56 21.72
C ILE A 36 3.21 8.25 21.91
N GLN A 37 2.83 6.96 21.99
CA GLN A 37 1.44 6.54 22.20
C GLN A 37 0.87 7.07 23.53
N ASP A 38 1.63 6.98 24.61
CA ASP A 38 1.24 7.49 25.94
C ASP A 38 1.05 9.02 25.94
N GLY A 39 1.71 9.73 25.03
CA GLY A 39 1.58 11.18 24.85
C GLY A 39 0.39 11.62 23.97
N MET A 40 -0.32 10.69 23.32
CA MET A 40 -1.44 11.05 22.44
C MET A 40 -2.69 11.41 23.26
N VAL A 41 -3.27 12.58 22.96
CA VAL A 41 -4.50 13.06 23.60
C VAL A 41 -5.54 13.36 22.54
N ILE A 42 -6.75 12.82 22.72
CA ILE A 42 -7.91 13.13 21.88
C ILE A 42 -8.80 14.11 22.65
N ASN A 43 -8.99 15.31 22.09
CA ASN A 43 -9.98 16.26 22.55
C ASN A 43 -11.23 16.18 21.65
N ALA A 44 -12.27 15.49 22.11
CA ALA A 44 -13.51 15.32 21.36
C ALA A 44 -14.63 16.21 21.91
N ALA A 45 -15.36 16.87 21.01
CA ALA A 45 -16.53 17.70 21.36
C ALA A 45 -17.80 16.87 21.66
N SER A 46 -17.68 15.55 21.83
CA SER A 46 -18.78 14.62 22.08
C SER A 46 -18.36 13.55 23.07
N ALA A 47 -19.27 13.20 23.98
CA ALA A 47 -19.13 12.08 24.92
C ALA A 47 -19.90 10.83 24.48
N GLN A 48 -20.48 10.82 23.27
CA GLN A 48 -21.23 9.67 22.76
C GLN A 48 -20.27 8.53 22.41
N PRO A 49 -20.31 7.40 23.13
CA PRO A 49 -19.44 6.27 22.82
C PRO A 49 -19.75 5.73 21.42
N PHE A 50 -18.72 5.27 20.73
CA PHE A 50 -18.91 4.52 19.50
C PHE A 50 -19.50 3.14 19.82
N SER A 51 -20.52 2.74 19.06
CA SER A 51 -21.04 1.37 19.05
C SER A 51 -21.12 0.93 17.59
N ALA A 52 -20.59 -0.26 17.30
CA ALA A 52 -20.75 -0.89 16.00
C ALA A 52 -21.84 -1.96 16.08
N GLU A 53 -22.74 -1.99 15.10
CA GLU A 53 -23.62 -3.13 14.94
C GLU A 53 -22.79 -4.38 14.59
N PRO A 54 -23.15 -5.56 15.12
CA PRO A 54 -22.49 -6.80 14.73
C PRO A 54 -22.54 -6.98 13.22
N VAL A 55 -21.38 -7.13 12.60
CA VAL A 55 -21.27 -7.41 11.17
C VAL A 55 -21.54 -8.89 10.95
N ASN A 56 -22.49 -9.22 10.08
CA ASN A 56 -22.62 -10.59 9.59
C ASN A 56 -21.42 -10.88 8.67
N ARG A 57 -20.62 -11.88 9.05
CA ARG A 57 -19.38 -12.20 8.34
C ARG A 57 -19.63 -12.60 6.88
N GLU A 58 -20.64 -13.44 6.63
CA GLU A 58 -20.95 -13.91 5.28
C GLU A 58 -21.31 -12.74 4.35
N SER A 59 -22.13 -11.79 4.82
CA SER A 59 -22.49 -10.61 4.03
C SER A 59 -21.32 -9.65 3.85
N PHE A 60 -20.45 -9.49 4.85
CA PHE A 60 -19.22 -8.70 4.74
C PHE A 60 -18.27 -9.29 3.72
N ASP A 61 -17.96 -10.58 3.83
CA ASP A 61 -17.05 -11.30 2.94
C ASP A 61 -17.58 -11.26 1.49
N ALA A 62 -18.90 -11.42 1.30
CA ALA A 62 -19.54 -11.30 -0.01
C ALA A 62 -19.45 -9.87 -0.60
N ALA A 63 -19.69 -8.83 0.22
CA ALA A 63 -19.61 -7.45 -0.23
C ALA A 63 -18.17 -7.06 -0.59
N GLU A 64 -17.22 -7.40 0.27
CA GLU A 64 -15.79 -7.16 0.08
C GLU A 64 -15.29 -7.84 -1.21
N LEU A 65 -15.62 -9.13 -1.40
CA LEU A 65 -15.24 -9.87 -2.61
C LEU A 65 -15.84 -9.24 -3.87
N SER A 66 -17.11 -8.83 -3.82
CA SER A 66 -17.79 -8.20 -4.96
C SER A 66 -17.14 -6.87 -5.37
N LEU A 67 -16.57 -6.13 -4.42
CA LEU A 67 -15.85 -4.88 -4.68
C LEU A 67 -14.47 -5.17 -5.28
N ARG A 68 -13.71 -6.11 -4.70
CA ARG A 68 -12.39 -6.51 -5.24
C ARG A 68 -12.49 -7.00 -6.68
N GLN A 69 -13.53 -7.75 -7.01
CA GLN A 69 -13.79 -8.27 -8.37
C GLN A 69 -14.03 -7.16 -9.42
N LYS A 70 -14.30 -5.91 -9.03
CA LYS A 70 -14.42 -4.79 -9.97
C LYS A 70 -13.07 -4.21 -10.42
N LEU A 71 -11.99 -4.50 -9.70
CA LEU A 71 -10.66 -3.94 -9.99
C LEU A 71 -10.23 -4.16 -11.45
N PRO A 72 -10.36 -5.35 -12.07
CA PRO A 72 -9.94 -5.55 -13.45
C PRO A 72 -10.65 -4.64 -14.46
N ALA A 73 -11.96 -4.40 -14.28
CA ALA A 73 -12.73 -3.51 -15.15
C ALA A 73 -12.31 -2.03 -14.99
N LEU A 74 -12.04 -1.61 -13.75
CA LEU A 74 -11.53 -0.27 -13.47
C LEU A 74 -10.12 -0.08 -14.04
N VAL A 75 -9.25 -1.10 -13.93
CA VAL A 75 -7.91 -1.09 -14.55
C VAL A 75 -8.02 -1.01 -16.07
N ALA A 76 -8.92 -1.77 -16.70
CA ALA A 76 -9.14 -1.69 -18.14
C ALA A 76 -9.60 -0.30 -18.60
N THR A 77 -10.35 0.41 -17.76
CA THR A 77 -10.90 1.74 -18.06
C THR A 77 -9.90 2.86 -17.79
N HIS A 78 -9.12 2.77 -16.72
CA HIS A 78 -8.29 3.87 -16.21
C HIS A 78 -6.78 3.62 -16.33
N GLY A 79 -6.35 2.41 -16.67
CA GLY A 79 -4.96 2.01 -16.67
C GLY A 79 -4.26 2.31 -15.35
N ALA A 80 -3.05 2.85 -15.43
CA ALA A 80 -2.26 3.25 -14.26
C ALA A 80 -2.94 4.31 -13.36
N LYS A 81 -3.93 5.05 -13.89
CA LYS A 81 -4.66 6.09 -13.14
C LYS A 81 -5.83 5.52 -12.34
N VAL A 82 -6.00 4.20 -12.30
CA VAL A 82 -7.03 3.56 -11.46
C VAL A 82 -6.87 3.91 -9.98
N VAL A 83 -5.64 4.10 -9.51
CA VAL A 83 -5.33 4.43 -8.10
C VAL A 83 -5.62 5.89 -7.73
N TYR A 84 -5.86 6.75 -8.72
CA TYR A 84 -6.09 8.18 -8.51
C TYR A 84 -7.53 8.34 -8.03
N GLY A 85 -7.68 8.86 -6.80
CA GLY A 85 -8.98 9.02 -6.17
C GLY A 85 -9.43 7.86 -5.27
N MET A 86 -8.66 6.77 -5.19
CA MET A 86 -8.97 5.66 -4.27
C MET A 86 -8.92 6.09 -2.80
N PHE A 87 -7.99 6.98 -2.45
CA PHE A 87 -7.83 7.51 -1.10
C PHE A 87 -7.77 9.04 -1.17
N THR A 88 -8.77 9.70 -0.59
CA THR A 88 -8.91 11.15 -0.57
C THR A 88 -9.38 11.61 0.80
N ALA A 89 -9.19 12.88 1.11
CA ALA A 89 -9.78 13.51 2.29
C ALA A 89 -10.69 14.67 1.86
N PRO A 90 -11.86 14.83 2.51
CA PRO A 90 -12.80 15.92 2.24
C PRO A 90 -12.23 17.31 2.59
N THR A 91 -11.21 17.35 3.46
CA THR A 91 -10.62 18.55 4.05
C THR A 91 -9.40 19.08 3.30
N ASP A 92 -8.92 18.38 2.26
CA ASP A 92 -7.76 18.83 1.47
C ASP A 92 -8.03 18.73 -0.05
N ASP A 93 -7.05 19.11 -0.85
CA ASP A 93 -7.18 19.20 -2.31
C ASP A 93 -7.42 17.84 -2.99
N SER A 94 -7.10 16.72 -2.33
CA SER A 94 -7.37 15.38 -2.86
C SER A 94 -8.87 15.10 -3.03
N ARG A 95 -9.76 15.85 -2.36
CA ARG A 95 -11.22 15.78 -2.58
C ARG A 95 -11.61 15.96 -4.05
N GLY A 96 -10.83 16.73 -4.81
CA GLY A 96 -11.06 16.96 -6.24
C GLY A 96 -10.81 15.72 -7.12
N LEU A 97 -10.14 14.70 -6.57
CA LEU A 97 -9.89 13.41 -7.22
C LEU A 97 -10.92 12.34 -6.84
N TYR A 98 -11.87 12.65 -5.94
CA TYR A 98 -12.81 11.66 -5.44
C TYR A 98 -13.65 11.05 -6.58
N ASP A 99 -13.65 9.73 -6.63
CA ASP A 99 -14.47 8.92 -7.50
C ASP A 99 -15.09 7.79 -6.67
N PHE A 100 -16.42 7.68 -6.69
CA PHE A 100 -17.14 6.77 -5.80
C PHE A 100 -16.76 5.31 -6.00
N GLU A 101 -16.60 4.87 -7.26
CA GLU A 101 -16.28 3.47 -7.55
C GLU A 101 -14.85 3.15 -7.14
N LYS A 102 -13.89 4.01 -7.52
CA LYS A 102 -12.48 3.83 -7.13
C LYS A 102 -12.30 3.88 -5.62
N TYR A 103 -12.95 4.81 -4.93
CA TYR A 103 -12.87 4.95 -3.48
C TYR A 103 -13.40 3.70 -2.76
N THR A 104 -14.54 3.17 -3.21
CA THR A 104 -15.17 1.99 -2.59
C THR A 104 -14.37 0.71 -2.87
N VAL A 105 -13.84 0.55 -4.09
CA VAL A 105 -12.95 -0.57 -4.43
C VAL A 105 -11.62 -0.44 -3.67
N GLY A 106 -11.05 0.76 -3.56
CA GLY A 106 -9.86 1.03 -2.77
C GLY A 106 -10.02 0.67 -1.29
N ALA A 107 -11.20 0.93 -0.71
CA ALA A 107 -11.51 0.53 0.67
C ALA A 107 -11.52 -1.00 0.85
N ALA A 108 -12.03 -1.76 -0.13
CA ALA A 108 -11.99 -3.22 -0.10
C ALA A 108 -10.58 -3.79 -0.33
N LEU A 109 -9.77 -3.14 -1.18
CA LEU A 109 -8.40 -3.56 -1.46
C LEU A 109 -7.42 -3.24 -0.32
N GLY A 110 -7.64 -2.15 0.39
CA GLY A 110 -6.70 -1.65 1.39
C GLY A 110 -7.25 -0.48 2.19
N TRP A 111 -8.26 -0.74 3.03
CA TRP A 111 -8.82 0.26 3.94
C TRP A 111 -7.72 0.97 4.74
N GLY A 112 -7.80 2.31 4.79
CA GLY A 112 -6.79 3.14 5.43
C GLY A 112 -5.57 3.46 4.56
N GLY A 113 -5.58 3.12 3.27
CA GLY A 113 -4.56 3.53 2.29
C GLY A 113 -4.29 5.03 2.31
N ALA A 114 -3.07 5.40 1.93
CA ALA A 114 -2.61 6.78 1.95
C ALA A 114 -2.96 7.50 0.63
N GLN A 115 -3.04 8.83 0.68
CA GLN A 115 -3.40 9.65 -0.48
C GLN A 115 -2.29 9.65 -1.54
N LEU A 116 -2.62 10.01 -2.78
CA LEU A 116 -1.67 10.05 -3.91
C LEU A 116 -0.38 10.86 -3.64
N ARG A 117 -0.46 11.94 -2.85
CA ARG A 117 0.73 12.73 -2.48
C ARG A 117 1.67 12.00 -1.53
N ASP A 118 1.13 11.06 -0.76
CA ASP A 118 1.78 10.33 0.31
C ASP A 118 2.24 8.97 -0.19
N ASN A 119 1.48 8.34 -1.10
CA ASN A 119 1.74 7.00 -1.60
C ASN A 119 1.10 6.76 -2.98
N LEU A 120 1.79 6.01 -3.84
CA LEU A 120 1.24 5.42 -5.06
C LEU A 120 1.45 3.92 -5.05
N TYR A 121 0.41 3.18 -5.45
CA TYR A 121 0.37 1.71 -5.41
C TYR A 121 0.34 1.13 -6.84
N GLU A 122 1.13 0.09 -7.09
CA GLU A 122 1.10 -0.69 -8.32
C GLU A 122 0.89 -2.17 -7.97
N SER A 123 -0.30 -2.69 -8.24
CA SER A 123 -0.63 -4.09 -7.99
C SER A 123 -0.32 -4.95 -9.20
N SER A 124 0.29 -6.11 -8.98
CA SER A 124 0.59 -7.08 -10.01
C SER A 124 -0.57 -8.05 -10.24
N PRO A 125 -0.61 -8.77 -11.37
CA PRO A 125 -1.41 -10.00 -11.48
C PRO A 125 -0.81 -11.13 -10.61
N ASN A 126 -1.47 -12.28 -10.59
CA ASN A 126 -0.88 -13.50 -10.01
C ASN A 126 0.20 -14.08 -10.94
N PHE A 127 1.27 -14.59 -10.35
CA PHE A 127 2.40 -15.27 -10.97
C PHE A 127 2.59 -16.66 -10.34
N PRO A 128 3.06 -17.66 -11.08
CA PRO A 128 3.50 -18.94 -10.50
C PRO A 128 4.56 -18.78 -9.39
N ALA A 129 4.42 -19.50 -8.29
CA ALA A 129 5.29 -19.39 -7.10
C ALA A 129 6.57 -20.25 -7.14
N GLU A 130 6.88 -20.88 -8.27
CA GLU A 130 8.02 -21.81 -8.43
C GLU A 130 9.10 -21.30 -9.40
N GLU A 131 8.93 -20.08 -9.91
CA GLU A 131 9.77 -19.50 -10.96
C GLU A 131 10.67 -18.40 -10.40
N CYS A 132 11.70 -18.00 -11.14
CA CYS A 132 12.53 -16.84 -10.80
C CYS A 132 12.04 -15.61 -11.56
N TYR A 133 11.83 -14.50 -10.85
CA TYR A 133 11.47 -13.20 -11.42
C TYR A 133 12.46 -12.12 -10.99
N SER A 134 12.74 -11.18 -11.89
CA SER A 134 13.62 -10.05 -11.60
C SER A 134 13.17 -8.78 -12.32
N ALA A 135 13.43 -7.64 -11.68
CA ALA A 135 13.30 -6.31 -12.27
C ALA A 135 14.57 -5.52 -11.99
N THR A 136 15.18 -4.93 -13.02
CA THR A 136 16.24 -3.92 -12.88
C THR A 136 15.73 -2.55 -13.34
N PHE A 137 15.92 -1.54 -12.51
CA PHE A 137 15.34 -0.21 -12.73
C PHE A 137 16.19 0.91 -12.14
N GLU A 138 16.10 2.10 -12.75
CA GLU A 138 16.63 3.33 -12.15
C GLU A 138 15.78 3.70 -10.93
N ASP A 139 16.37 4.34 -9.93
CA ASP A 139 15.62 4.88 -8.80
C ASP A 139 14.48 5.79 -9.30
N PRO A 140 13.22 5.58 -8.85
CA PRO A 140 12.11 6.46 -9.16
C PRO A 140 12.24 7.88 -8.59
N ASP A 141 13.23 8.15 -7.74
CA ASP A 141 13.50 9.45 -7.08
C ASP A 141 12.32 9.89 -6.19
N ASN A 142 11.72 8.92 -5.49
CA ASN A 142 10.66 9.20 -4.52
C ASN A 142 11.21 10.09 -3.40
N GLY A 143 10.35 10.96 -2.84
CA GLY A 143 10.74 11.82 -1.72
C GLY A 143 10.99 11.08 -0.41
N ALA A 144 10.59 9.81 -0.32
CA ALA A 144 10.98 8.88 0.74
C ALA A 144 11.58 7.61 0.11
N PHE A 145 10.88 6.47 0.17
CA PHE A 145 11.38 5.19 -0.32
C PHE A 145 10.40 4.55 -1.32
N TRP A 146 10.84 3.49 -1.99
CA TRP A 146 9.96 2.55 -2.70
C TRP A 146 10.00 1.18 -2.02
N SER A 147 8.97 0.36 -2.21
CA SER A 147 8.97 -1.01 -1.72
C SER A 147 8.22 -1.98 -2.62
N PHE A 148 8.65 -3.24 -2.66
CA PHE A 148 7.92 -4.39 -3.18
C PHE A 148 7.46 -5.24 -2.00
N THR A 149 6.22 -5.70 -1.99
CA THR A 149 5.69 -6.63 -0.97
C THR A 149 4.97 -7.78 -1.64
N VAL A 150 5.27 -9.02 -1.27
CA VAL A 150 4.66 -10.24 -1.82
C VAL A 150 3.50 -10.74 -0.97
N PHE A 151 2.48 -11.30 -1.63
CA PHE A 151 1.29 -11.88 -1.02
C PHE A 151 0.88 -13.17 -1.74
N ASP A 152 0.25 -14.09 -1.02
CA ASP A 152 -0.35 -15.29 -1.59
C ASP A 152 -1.61 -14.94 -2.41
N GLU A 153 -2.27 -15.94 -3.00
CA GLU A 153 -3.52 -15.74 -3.74
C GLU A 153 -4.62 -15.05 -2.91
N ASN A 154 -4.61 -15.27 -1.59
CA ASN A 154 -5.62 -14.75 -0.67
C ASN A 154 -5.32 -13.31 -0.21
N GLY A 155 -4.13 -12.77 -0.54
CA GLY A 155 -3.70 -11.43 -0.16
C GLY A 155 -2.95 -11.36 1.18
N PHE A 156 -2.45 -12.48 1.69
CA PHE A 156 -1.67 -12.53 2.93
C PHE A 156 -0.17 -12.66 2.67
N MET A 157 0.63 -12.01 3.52
CA MET A 157 2.07 -12.28 3.59
C MET A 157 2.28 -13.67 4.17
N PHE A 158 3.23 -14.42 3.61
CA PHE A 158 3.44 -15.84 3.91
C PHE A 158 4.87 -16.17 4.34
N ASP A 159 5.72 -15.15 4.51
CA ASP A 159 7.11 -15.29 4.95
C ASP A 159 7.49 -14.10 5.86
N ASP A 160 8.48 -14.27 6.72
CA ASP A 160 9.04 -13.19 7.55
C ASP A 160 9.71 -12.12 6.66
N VAL A 161 10.30 -12.53 5.53
CA VAL A 161 10.87 -11.67 4.50
C VAL A 161 9.83 -11.42 3.40
N ALA A 162 8.80 -10.65 3.72
CA ALA A 162 7.71 -10.37 2.78
C ALA A 162 7.93 -9.11 1.91
N HIS A 163 8.98 -8.33 2.15
CA HIS A 163 9.17 -7.05 1.46
C HIS A 163 10.63 -6.67 1.21
N MET A 164 10.83 -5.87 0.17
CA MET A 164 12.10 -5.26 -0.23
C MET A 164 11.87 -3.76 -0.43
N SER A 165 12.75 -2.89 0.08
CA SER A 165 12.65 -1.44 -0.11
C SER A 165 14.01 -0.81 -0.42
N SER A 166 14.02 0.42 -0.92
CA SER A 166 15.27 1.19 -1.11
C SER A 166 16.08 1.39 0.17
N ASP A 167 15.45 1.26 1.35
CA ASP A 167 16.15 1.41 2.64
C ASP A 167 17.01 0.20 2.99
N ILE A 168 16.68 -0.99 2.44
CA ILE A 168 17.38 -2.25 2.73
C ILE A 168 18.00 -2.89 1.48
N ALA A 169 17.59 -2.48 0.29
CA ALA A 169 18.08 -3.01 -0.97
C ALA A 169 19.52 -2.56 -1.22
N ALA A 170 20.35 -3.49 -1.70
CA ALA A 170 21.65 -3.17 -2.26
C ALA A 170 21.47 -2.56 -3.66
N ALA A 171 22.01 -1.36 -3.88
CA ALA A 171 22.11 -0.75 -5.20
C ALA A 171 23.20 -1.42 -6.04
N ASN A 172 23.00 -1.42 -7.36
CA ASN A 172 24.02 -1.80 -8.34
C ASN A 172 25.11 -0.72 -8.43
N GLU A 173 26.27 -1.06 -9.03
CA GLU A 173 27.40 -0.13 -9.16
C GLU A 173 27.06 1.14 -9.97
N ASP A 174 26.09 1.05 -10.88
CA ASP A 174 25.62 2.17 -11.70
C ASP A 174 24.50 2.99 -11.05
N GLY A 175 24.13 2.66 -9.81
CA GLY A 175 23.07 3.33 -9.05
C GLY A 175 21.65 2.85 -9.38
N THR A 176 21.50 1.87 -10.27
CA THR A 176 20.21 1.17 -10.45
C THR A 176 19.95 0.20 -9.31
N TYR A 177 18.72 -0.32 -9.23
CA TYR A 177 18.36 -1.39 -8.32
C TYR A 177 17.90 -2.62 -9.10
N THR A 178 18.25 -3.79 -8.60
CA THR A 178 17.69 -5.07 -9.04
C THR A 178 16.92 -5.69 -7.89
N VAL A 179 15.64 -6.00 -8.07
CA VAL A 179 14.82 -6.77 -7.11
C VAL A 179 14.53 -8.13 -7.72
N SER A 180 14.79 -9.18 -6.94
CA SER A 180 14.57 -10.57 -7.36
C SER A 180 13.46 -11.22 -6.53
N MET A 181 12.78 -12.20 -7.09
CA MET A 181 11.72 -12.95 -6.41
C MET A 181 11.84 -14.43 -6.81
N GLY A 182 12.03 -15.33 -5.84
CA GLY A 182 12.16 -16.77 -6.10
C GLY A 182 13.49 -17.22 -6.71
N CYS A 183 14.50 -16.36 -6.83
CA CYS A 183 15.76 -16.66 -7.54
C CYS A 183 16.85 -17.29 -6.65
N GLY A 184 16.51 -17.68 -5.42
CA GLY A 184 17.40 -18.32 -4.47
C GLY A 184 18.29 -17.35 -3.68
N ALA A 185 18.99 -17.88 -2.67
CA ALA A 185 19.71 -17.08 -1.66
C ALA A 185 20.93 -16.31 -2.20
N ALA A 186 21.43 -16.65 -3.39
CA ALA A 186 22.55 -15.96 -4.02
C ALA A 186 22.10 -14.74 -4.84
N ALA A 187 20.80 -14.60 -5.13
CA ALA A 187 20.28 -13.47 -5.88
C ALA A 187 20.21 -12.21 -5.01
N VAL A 188 20.56 -11.06 -5.61
CA VAL A 188 20.51 -9.76 -4.93
C VAL A 188 19.04 -9.37 -4.67
N ASN A 189 18.80 -8.79 -3.49
CA ASN A 189 17.50 -8.27 -3.08
C ASN A 189 16.35 -9.26 -3.36
N ASN A 190 16.55 -10.53 -2.99
CA ASN A 190 15.63 -11.61 -3.32
C ASN A 190 14.52 -11.80 -2.28
N LEU A 191 13.27 -11.83 -2.74
CA LEU A 191 12.10 -12.18 -1.94
C LEU A 191 11.71 -13.66 -2.14
N PRO A 192 11.38 -14.40 -1.06
CA PRO A 192 10.77 -15.72 -1.18
C PRO A 192 9.35 -15.61 -1.76
N ILE A 193 8.99 -16.54 -2.64
CA ILE A 193 7.65 -16.59 -3.25
C ILE A 193 6.93 -17.93 -3.09
N SER A 194 7.65 -18.98 -2.69
CA SER A 194 7.07 -20.31 -2.49
C SER A 194 6.06 -20.26 -1.35
N ASN A 195 4.83 -20.68 -1.63
CA ASN A 195 3.74 -20.66 -0.68
C ASN A 195 2.69 -21.74 -1.03
N GLU A 196 1.76 -22.00 -0.11
CA GLU A 196 0.78 -23.08 -0.23
C GLU A 196 -0.25 -22.90 -1.35
N THR A 197 -0.45 -21.67 -1.84
CA THR A 197 -1.42 -21.39 -2.92
C THR A 197 -0.85 -21.64 -4.32
N GLY A 198 0.47 -21.85 -4.45
CA GLY A 198 1.13 -22.12 -5.73
C GLY A 198 1.26 -20.92 -6.66
N VAL A 199 0.67 -19.78 -6.29
CA VAL A 199 0.81 -18.50 -6.97
C VAL A 199 1.13 -17.40 -5.96
N PHE A 200 1.63 -16.28 -6.44
CA PHE A 200 1.83 -15.09 -5.64
C PHE A 200 1.47 -13.84 -6.45
N ASN A 201 1.17 -12.76 -5.77
CA ASN A 201 1.15 -11.42 -6.36
C ASN A 201 2.02 -10.49 -5.51
N PHE A 202 2.28 -9.30 -6.02
CA PHE A 202 3.02 -8.30 -5.30
C PHE A 202 2.44 -6.91 -5.52
N THR A 203 2.74 -6.01 -4.58
CA THR A 203 2.43 -4.59 -4.71
C THR A 203 3.71 -3.79 -4.60
N VAL A 204 3.95 -2.93 -5.59
CA VAL A 204 4.95 -1.86 -5.48
C VAL A 204 4.30 -0.64 -4.84
N ARG A 205 5.00 -0.01 -3.91
CA ARG A 205 4.59 1.23 -3.25
C ARG A 205 5.66 2.29 -3.43
N HIS A 206 5.23 3.50 -3.76
CA HIS A 206 6.07 4.68 -3.86
C HIS A 206 5.68 5.68 -2.79
N TYR A 207 6.53 5.88 -1.79
CA TYR A 207 6.26 6.76 -0.64
C TYR A 207 6.74 8.17 -0.95
N ILE A 208 5.85 9.15 -0.85
CA ILE A 208 6.05 10.52 -1.37
C ILE A 208 6.47 10.43 -2.85
N PRO A 209 5.58 9.91 -3.73
CA PRO A 209 5.97 9.59 -5.10
C PRO A 209 6.44 10.83 -5.87
N SER A 210 7.52 10.65 -6.63
CA SER A 210 8.10 11.69 -7.47
C SER A 210 7.15 12.13 -8.58
N ASP A 211 7.41 13.28 -9.19
CA ASP A 211 6.64 13.73 -10.34
C ASP A 211 6.79 12.76 -11.53
N ARG A 212 7.95 12.11 -11.66
CA ARG A 212 8.20 11.05 -12.64
C ARG A 212 7.24 9.87 -12.45
N VAL A 213 6.94 9.50 -11.21
CA VAL A 213 6.00 8.42 -10.87
C VAL A 213 4.54 8.89 -10.99
N LYS A 214 4.22 10.13 -10.59
CA LYS A 214 2.84 10.65 -10.61
C LYS A 214 2.36 11.12 -11.99
N PHE A 215 3.25 11.61 -12.84
CA PHE A 215 2.86 12.33 -14.05
C PHE A 215 3.50 11.75 -15.30
N ASP A 216 4.73 11.24 -15.21
CA ASP A 216 5.42 10.62 -16.35
C ASP A 216 5.21 9.09 -16.44
N GLU A 217 4.38 8.54 -15.54
CA GLU A 217 3.99 7.13 -15.49
C GLU A 217 5.21 6.17 -15.44
N TYR A 218 6.29 6.57 -14.75
CA TYR A 218 7.40 5.65 -14.47
C TYR A 218 6.96 4.60 -13.45
N ARG A 219 6.71 3.38 -13.93
CA ARG A 219 6.22 2.23 -13.16
C ARG A 219 7.28 1.17 -12.97
N LEU A 220 7.33 0.56 -11.79
CA LEU A 220 8.27 -0.52 -11.49
C LEU A 220 7.63 -1.90 -11.65
N MET A 221 6.34 -2.06 -11.31
CA MET A 221 5.64 -3.35 -11.39
C MET A 221 5.74 -3.99 -12.78
N PRO A 222 5.51 -3.26 -13.90
CA PRO A 222 5.61 -3.85 -15.24
C PRO A 222 7.01 -4.27 -15.67
N LYS A 223 8.06 -3.88 -14.91
CA LYS A 223 9.45 -4.27 -15.20
C LYS A 223 9.80 -5.65 -14.64
N MET A 224 8.95 -6.23 -13.81
CA MET A 224 9.15 -7.57 -13.27
C MET A 224 8.95 -8.61 -14.37
N GLN A 225 9.97 -9.43 -14.61
CA GLN A 225 9.98 -10.43 -15.69
C GLN A 225 10.47 -11.76 -15.16
N LYS A 226 9.93 -12.85 -15.71
CA LYS A 226 10.47 -14.20 -15.48
C LYS A 226 11.88 -14.25 -16.07
N ILE A 227 12.82 -14.81 -15.32
CA ILE A 227 14.20 -15.08 -15.75
C ILE A 227 14.37 -16.59 -15.88
N ASP A 228 14.95 -17.02 -17.00
CA ASP A 228 15.28 -18.42 -17.28
C ASP A 228 16.63 -18.85 -16.67
#